data_AF-A0A349B772-F1
#
_entry.id   AF-A0A349B772-F1
#
_cell.length_a   1.000
_cell.length_b   1.000
_cell.length_c   1.000
_cell.angle_alpha   90.00
_cell.angle_beta   90.00
_cell.angle_gamma   90.00
#
_symmetry.space_group_name_H-M   'P 1'
#
loop_
_entity.id
_entity.type
_entity.pdbx_description
1 polymer ?
#
loop_
_entity_poly.entity_id
_entity_poly.type
_entity_poly.pdbx_seq_one_letter_code
_entity_poly.pdbx_strand_id
1 'polypeptide(L)'
;MTGRDAEELMDAAAGGDRRSVARLLSMVERGGDDARAAGALAHARSGAAYTVGITGAPGAGKSTLTSALLGELRSRGERVSVLAIDPSSPFTGGAILGDRIRMQDHALDDGVFIRSMATRGHLGGLALATPQAVRVLDAAGFPWVLVET
;
A
#
# COMPACT_ATOMS: atom_id res chain seq x y z
N MET A 1 17.69 -18.41 -2.90
CA MET A 1 17.31 -17.59 -1.74
C MET A 1 15.94 -18.09 -1.28
N THR A 2 15.92 -19.00 -0.31
CA THR A 2 14.69 -19.58 0.23
C THR A 2 13.89 -18.47 0.91
N GLY A 3 12.78 -18.07 0.29
CA GLY A 3 11.90 -17.04 0.85
C GLY A 3 11.34 -17.52 2.18
N ARG A 4 11.24 -16.60 3.15
CA ARG A 4 10.41 -16.84 4.34
C ARG A 4 9.00 -17.23 3.91
N ASP A 5 8.36 -18.11 4.67
CA ASP A 5 6.96 -18.45 4.46
C ASP A 5 6.09 -17.18 4.52
N ALA A 6 4.98 -17.16 3.77
CA ALA A 6 4.02 -16.05 3.79
C ALA A 6 3.48 -15.80 5.21
N GLU A 7 3.37 -16.85 6.02
CA GLU A 7 2.97 -16.77 7.42
C GLU A 7 4.02 -16.03 8.28
N GLU A 8 5.29 -16.42 8.19
CA GLU A 8 6.40 -15.73 8.88
C GLU A 8 6.49 -14.25 8.48
N LEU A 9 6.26 -13.94 7.19
CA LEU A 9 6.22 -12.57 6.73
C LEU A 9 5.03 -11.80 7.30
N MET A 10 3.86 -12.44 7.41
CA MET A 10 2.66 -11.81 7.98
C MET A 10 2.82 -11.52 9.47
N ASP A 11 3.38 -12.45 10.24
CA ASP A 11 3.65 -12.23 11.65
C ASP A 11 4.69 -11.14 11.89
N ALA A 12 5.78 -11.14 11.12
CA ALA A 12 6.76 -10.06 11.18
C ALA A 12 6.15 -8.70 10.80
N ALA A 13 5.30 -8.66 9.76
CA ALA A 13 4.61 -7.45 9.33
C ALA A 13 3.66 -6.90 10.41
N ALA A 14 2.86 -7.76 11.04
CA ALA A 14 2.00 -7.39 12.16
C ALA A 14 2.80 -6.91 13.38
N GLY A 15 4.01 -7.44 13.57
CA GLY A 15 5.00 -6.97 14.55
C GLY A 15 5.69 -5.65 14.19
N GLY A 16 5.35 -5.02 13.05
CA GLY A 16 5.90 -3.74 12.62
C GLY A 16 7.10 -3.81 11.67
N ASP A 17 7.50 -4.99 11.20
CA ASP A 17 8.59 -5.11 10.22
C ASP A 17 8.16 -4.61 8.83
N ARG A 18 8.51 -3.35 8.55
CA ARG A 18 8.24 -2.66 7.28
C ARG A 18 8.76 -3.42 6.06
N ARG A 19 9.86 -4.17 6.20
CA ARG A 19 10.42 -4.95 5.09
C ARG A 19 9.53 -6.13 4.74
N SER A 20 8.93 -6.78 5.74
CA SER A 20 7.99 -7.88 5.53
C SER A 20 6.69 -7.37 4.90
N VAL A 21 6.16 -6.21 5.33
CA VAL A 21 5.03 -5.54 4.66
C VAL A 21 5.32 -5.33 3.17
N ALA A 22 6.47 -4.73 2.84
CA ALA A 22 6.85 -4.48 1.45
C ALA A 22 7.00 -5.77 0.62
N ARG A 23 7.48 -6.87 1.22
CA ARG A 23 7.60 -8.17 0.57
C ARG A 23 6.24 -8.80 0.28
N LEU A 24 5.31 -8.78 1.24
CA LEU A 24 3.94 -9.27 1.06
C LEU A 24 3.23 -8.51 -0.05
N LEU A 25 3.33 -7.18 -0.05
CA LEU A 25 2.77 -6.34 -1.12
C LEU A 25 3.38 -6.69 -2.48
N SER A 26 4.68 -6.98 -2.53
CA SER A 26 5.35 -7.40 -3.78
C SER A 26 4.91 -8.81 -4.23
N MET A 27 4.60 -9.72 -3.32
CA MET A 27 4.03 -11.04 -3.65
C MET A 27 2.63 -10.89 -4.25
N VAL A 28 1.76 -10.13 -3.58
CA VAL A 28 0.41 -9.81 -4.05
C VAL A 28 0.45 -9.09 -5.42
N GLU A 29 1.36 -8.15 -5.58
CA GLU A 29 1.55 -7.46 -6.84
C GLU A 29 2.00 -8.45 -7.94
N ARG A 30 2.98 -9.31 -7.68
CA ARG A 30 3.48 -10.27 -8.69
C ARG A 30 2.42 -11.29 -9.13
N GLY A 31 1.51 -11.69 -8.25
CA GLY A 31 0.53 -12.75 -8.53
C GLY A 31 1.10 -14.16 -8.34
N GLY A 32 0.33 -15.17 -8.74
CA GLY A 32 0.70 -16.59 -8.61
C GLY A 32 0.39 -17.19 -7.23
N ASP A 33 1.04 -18.30 -6.91
CA ASP A 33 0.79 -19.08 -5.69
C ASP A 33 1.13 -18.29 -4.42
N ASP A 34 2.25 -17.57 -4.44
CA ASP A 34 2.66 -16.66 -3.38
C ASP A 34 1.59 -15.60 -3.07
N ALA A 35 0.95 -15.03 -4.09
CA ALA A 35 -0.11 -14.05 -3.91
C ALA A 35 -1.38 -14.68 -3.32
N ARG A 36 -1.70 -15.92 -3.69
CA ARG A 36 -2.82 -16.67 -3.11
C ARG A 36 -2.61 -16.96 -1.64
N ALA A 37 -1.40 -17.42 -1.27
CA ALA A 37 -1.03 -17.68 0.12
C ALA A 37 -1.08 -16.39 0.97
N ALA A 38 -0.38 -15.33 0.52
CA ALA A 38 -0.37 -14.05 1.21
C ALA A 38 -1.79 -13.43 1.31
N GLY A 39 -2.58 -13.53 0.24
CA GLY A 39 -3.94 -13.02 0.19
C GLY A 39 -4.91 -13.76 1.12
N ALA A 40 -4.78 -15.09 1.25
CA ALA A 40 -5.59 -15.89 2.17
C ALA A 40 -5.29 -15.53 3.63
N LEU A 41 -4.01 -15.43 3.99
CA LEU A 41 -3.57 -14.99 5.33
C LEU A 41 -4.06 -13.57 5.64
N ALA A 42 -3.88 -12.64 4.71
CA ALA A 42 -4.33 -11.27 4.87
C ALA A 42 -5.86 -11.19 5.02
N HIS A 43 -6.62 -11.98 4.25
CA HIS A 43 -8.09 -12.01 4.37
C HIS A 43 -8.56 -12.48 5.74
N ALA A 44 -7.91 -13.50 6.32
CA ALA A 44 -8.27 -14.02 7.64
C ALA A 44 -7.95 -13.04 8.79
N ARG A 45 -7.03 -12.09 8.58
CA ARG A 45 -6.52 -11.16 9.61
C ARG A 45 -6.92 -9.70 9.39
N SER A 46 -7.73 -9.41 8.36
CA SER A 46 -8.20 -8.07 8.01
C SER A 46 -9.67 -7.86 8.38
N GLY A 47 -10.12 -6.61 8.35
CA GLY A 47 -11.47 -6.17 8.66
C GLY A 47 -11.54 -5.04 9.68
N ALA A 48 -10.39 -4.57 10.20
CA ALA A 48 -10.34 -3.56 11.25
C ALA A 48 -9.99 -2.17 10.73
N ALA A 49 -9.22 -2.07 9.65
CA ALA A 49 -8.73 -0.80 9.13
C ALA A 49 -9.84 0.03 8.47
N TYR A 50 -9.78 1.34 8.65
CA TYR A 50 -10.57 2.30 7.92
C TYR A 50 -9.88 2.64 6.59
N THR A 51 -10.52 2.31 5.46
CA THR A 51 -9.97 2.51 4.12
C THR A 51 -10.62 3.71 3.43
N VAL A 52 -9.81 4.63 2.89
CA VAL A 52 -10.27 5.84 2.20
C VAL A 52 -9.73 5.87 0.77
N GLY A 53 -10.62 5.95 -0.22
CA GLY A 53 -10.26 6.17 -1.61
C GLY A 53 -10.25 7.66 -1.95
N ILE A 54 -9.18 8.13 -2.58
CA ILE A 54 -8.99 9.51 -3.05
C ILE A 54 -8.78 9.45 -4.56
N THR A 55 -9.72 10.01 -5.31
CA THR A 55 -9.69 10.00 -6.78
C THR A 55 -10.08 11.37 -7.34
N GLY A 56 -9.73 11.61 -8.59
CA GLY A 56 -9.97 12.89 -9.27
C GLY A 56 -9.03 13.11 -10.44
N ALA A 57 -9.28 14.17 -11.21
CA ALA A 57 -8.49 14.51 -12.39
C ALA A 57 -7.00 14.75 -12.05
N PRO A 58 -6.09 14.60 -13.03
CA PRO A 58 -4.71 15.08 -12.90
C PRO A 58 -4.68 16.56 -12.50
N GLY A 59 -3.84 16.92 -11.53
CA GLY A 59 -3.72 18.31 -11.04
C GLY A 59 -4.82 18.77 -10.07
N ALA A 60 -5.81 17.94 -9.73
CA ALA A 60 -6.87 18.28 -8.78
C ALA A 60 -6.40 18.41 -7.31
N GLY A 61 -5.10 18.21 -7.03
CA GLY A 61 -4.54 18.32 -5.68
C GLY A 61 -4.70 17.08 -4.80
N LYS A 62 -4.98 15.90 -5.37
CA LYS A 62 -5.13 14.63 -4.62
C LYS A 62 -3.95 14.37 -3.69
N SER A 63 -2.71 14.39 -4.19
CA SER A 63 -1.53 14.10 -3.37
C SER A 63 -1.31 15.14 -2.29
N THR A 64 -1.69 16.40 -2.54
CA THR A 64 -1.69 17.45 -1.51
C THR A 64 -2.70 17.13 -0.42
N LEU A 65 -3.91 16.69 -0.78
CA LEU A 65 -4.92 16.25 0.18
C LEU A 65 -4.48 15.00 0.95
N THR A 66 -3.91 13.99 0.28
CA THR A 66 -3.35 12.78 0.90
C THR A 66 -2.29 13.16 1.93
N SER A 67 -1.35 14.04 1.57
CA SER A 67 -0.31 14.53 2.47
C SER A 67 -0.88 15.26 3.68
N ALA A 68 -1.87 16.15 3.47
CA ALA A 68 -2.53 16.87 4.56
C ALA A 68 -3.30 15.93 5.52
N LEU A 69 -4.03 14.95 4.98
CA LEU A 69 -4.73 13.93 5.78
C LEU A 69 -3.74 13.09 6.59
N LEU A 70 -2.63 12.71 5.98
CA LEU A 70 -1.57 11.98 6.64
C LEU A 70 -0.99 12.79 7.80
N GLY A 71 -0.65 14.07 7.58
CA GLY A 71 -0.19 14.98 8.64
C GLY A 71 -1.18 15.10 9.80
N GLU A 72 -2.48 15.22 9.51
CA GLU A 72 -3.53 15.30 10.53
C GLU A 72 -3.69 13.99 11.31
N LEU A 73 -3.67 12.84 10.66
CA LEU A 73 -3.74 11.55 11.35
C LEU A 73 -2.50 11.31 12.22
N ARG A 74 -1.32 11.71 11.73
CA ARG A 74 -0.07 11.60 12.49
C ARG A 74 -0.02 12.56 13.67
N SER A 75 -0.61 13.76 13.58
CA SER A 75 -0.71 14.69 14.72
C SER A 75 -1.54 14.09 15.87
N ARG A 76 -2.43 13.15 15.57
CA ARG A 76 -3.23 12.36 16.55
C ARG A 76 -2.52 11.09 17.03
N GLY A 77 -1.32 10.80 16.55
CA GLY A 77 -0.55 9.60 16.88
C GLY A 77 -0.91 8.34 16.10
N GLU A 78 -1.83 8.43 15.12
CA GLU A 78 -2.34 7.27 14.39
C GLU A 78 -1.33 6.71 13.39
N ARG A 79 -1.21 5.39 13.25
CA ARG A 79 -0.40 4.80 12.17
C ARG A 79 -1.17 4.83 10.86
N VAL A 80 -0.51 5.19 9.77
CA VAL A 80 -1.15 5.37 8.46
C VAL A 80 -0.38 4.65 7.37
N SER A 81 -1.10 3.97 6.50
CA SER A 81 -0.55 3.44 5.25
C SER A 81 -1.16 4.16 4.04
N VAL A 82 -0.36 4.36 3.01
CA VAL A 82 -0.77 4.94 1.73
C VAL A 82 -0.41 3.99 0.60
N LEU A 83 -1.39 3.71 -0.24
CA LEU A 83 -1.25 3.01 -1.50
C LEU A 83 -1.50 3.99 -2.65
N ALA A 84 -0.42 4.51 -3.23
CA ALA A 84 -0.49 5.38 -4.40
C ALA A 84 -0.57 4.52 -5.66
N ILE A 85 -1.65 4.65 -6.42
CA ILE A 85 -1.85 3.92 -7.66
C ILE A 85 -1.53 4.83 -8.84
N ASP A 86 -0.43 4.53 -9.52
CA ASP A 86 0.07 5.32 -10.63
C ASP A 86 -0.14 4.59 -11.97
N PRO A 87 -0.31 5.34 -13.08
CA PRO A 87 -0.20 4.73 -14.41
C PRO A 87 1.16 4.04 -14.57
N SER A 88 1.16 2.96 -15.36
CA SER A 88 2.35 2.13 -15.52
C SER A 88 3.40 2.83 -16.37
N SER A 89 4.66 2.78 -15.93
CA SER A 89 5.81 3.19 -16.73
C SER A 89 5.84 2.38 -18.02
N PRO A 90 5.90 3.00 -19.21
CA PRO A 90 5.97 2.28 -20.48
C PRO A 90 7.30 1.55 -20.67
N PHE A 91 8.31 1.82 -19.84
CA PHE A 91 9.65 1.22 -19.93
C PHE A 91 9.84 0.03 -18.98
N THR A 92 9.25 0.07 -17.79
CA THR A 92 9.49 -0.93 -16.73
C THR A 92 8.23 -1.67 -16.29
N GLY A 93 7.04 -1.20 -16.66
CA GLY A 93 5.75 -1.74 -16.21
C GLY A 93 5.42 -1.48 -14.73
N GLY A 94 6.31 -0.84 -13.97
CA GLY A 94 6.10 -0.44 -12.57
C GLY A 94 5.49 0.96 -12.43
N ALA A 95 5.19 1.36 -11.19
CA ALA A 95 4.64 2.70 -10.90
C ALA A 95 5.64 3.81 -11.24
N ILE A 96 5.15 4.92 -11.77
CA ILE A 96 5.96 6.14 -11.93
C ILE A 96 6.15 6.74 -10.53
N LEU A 97 7.40 6.93 -10.09
CA LEU A 97 7.76 7.34 -8.72
C LEU A 97 7.21 8.71 -8.24
N GLY A 98 6.43 9.40 -9.08
CA GLY A 98 6.05 10.81 -8.93
C GLY A 98 5.31 11.10 -7.62
N ASP A 99 4.39 10.23 -7.23
CA ASP A 99 3.56 10.44 -6.03
C ASP A 99 4.34 10.22 -4.74
N ARG A 100 5.32 9.31 -4.77
CA ARG A 100 6.21 9.06 -3.61
C ARG A 100 7.14 10.23 -3.32
N ILE A 101 7.58 10.96 -4.35
CA ILE A 101 8.43 12.15 -4.19
C ILE A 101 7.65 13.30 -3.53
N ARG A 102 6.34 13.38 -3.76
CA ARG A 102 5.48 14.44 -3.21
C ARG A 102 5.11 14.24 -1.73
N MET A 103 5.35 13.05 -1.18
CA MET A 103 5.09 12.69 0.24
C MET A 103 6.38 12.49 1.05
N GLN A 104 7.51 13.08 0.62
CA GLN A 104 8.81 12.89 1.26
C GLN A 104 8.88 13.37 2.72
N ASP A 105 8.12 14.40 3.07
CA ASP A 105 8.08 14.94 4.44
C ASP A 105 7.64 13.88 5.47
N HIS A 106 6.93 12.85 5.02
CA HIS A 106 6.46 11.74 5.84
C HIS A 106 7.19 10.41 5.59
N ALA A 107 8.12 10.37 4.63
CA ALA A 107 8.81 9.14 4.26
C ALA A 107 9.74 8.60 5.37
N LEU A 108 10.18 9.48 6.28
CA LEU A 108 11.01 9.15 7.43
C LEU A 108 10.20 8.94 8.72
N ASP A 109 8.87 9.09 8.69
CA ASP A 109 8.01 8.83 9.85
C ASP A 109 7.74 7.33 9.97
N ASP A 110 8.17 6.73 11.08
CA ASP A 110 8.01 5.30 11.34
C ASP A 110 6.55 4.86 11.43
N GLY A 111 5.63 5.77 11.79
CA GLY A 111 4.20 5.52 11.81
C GLY A 111 3.53 5.62 10.44
N VAL A 112 4.29 5.93 9.38
CA VAL A 112 3.79 6.10 8.01
C VAL A 112 4.40 5.05 7.09
N PHE A 113 3.57 4.33 6.34
CA PHE A 113 4.04 3.41 5.31
C PHE A 113 3.48 3.78 3.95
N ILE A 114 4.34 4.09 2.97
CA ILE A 114 3.91 4.48 1.62
C ILE A 114 4.43 3.47 0.60
N ARG A 115 3.51 2.96 -0.23
CA ARG A 115 3.80 2.08 -1.37
C ARG A 115 3.13 2.62 -2.63
N SER A 116 3.91 2.73 -3.71
CA SER A 116 3.37 2.93 -5.05
C SER A 116 3.11 1.58 -5.72
N MET A 117 2.01 1.48 -6.48
CA MET A 117 1.65 0.33 -7.31
C MET A 117 1.26 0.79 -8.71
N ALA A 118 1.67 0.03 -9.73
CA ALA A 118 1.26 0.32 -11.10
C ALA A 118 -0.12 -0.29 -11.39
N THR A 119 -0.94 0.45 -12.15
CA THR A 119 -2.21 -0.05 -12.70
C THR A 119 -2.04 -1.26 -13.64
N ARG A 120 -0.84 -1.50 -14.18
CA ARG A 120 -0.46 -2.57 -15.11
C ARG A 120 -1.40 -2.74 -16.30
N GLY A 121 -1.89 -1.62 -16.84
CA GLY A 121 -2.76 -1.60 -18.02
C GLY A 121 -4.21 -2.00 -17.75
N HIS A 122 -4.61 -2.14 -16.47
CA HIS A 122 -6.00 -2.41 -16.13
C HIS A 122 -6.88 -1.16 -16.33
N LEU A 123 -8.01 -1.36 -17.02
CA LEU A 123 -9.04 -0.36 -17.23
C LEU A 123 -9.72 -0.05 -15.89
N GLY A 124 -9.71 1.22 -15.47
CA GLY A 124 -10.38 1.69 -14.25
C GLY A 124 -9.50 2.44 -13.24
N GLY A 125 -8.20 2.62 -13.53
CA GLY A 125 -7.29 3.40 -12.68
C GLY A 125 -6.82 2.69 -11.40
N LEU A 126 -7.25 1.43 -11.18
CA LEU A 126 -6.79 0.58 -10.08
C LEU A 126 -6.03 -0.64 -10.60
N ALA A 127 -5.01 -1.06 -9.86
CA ALA A 127 -4.37 -2.35 -10.08
C ALA A 127 -5.30 -3.48 -9.60
N LEU A 128 -5.34 -4.62 -10.30
CA LEU A 128 -6.10 -5.80 -9.83
C LEU A 128 -5.69 -6.25 -8.42
N ALA A 129 -4.44 -6.01 -8.06
CA ALA A 129 -3.87 -6.34 -6.76
C ALA A 129 -4.31 -5.38 -5.63
N THR A 130 -4.94 -4.24 -5.92
CA THR A 130 -5.28 -3.21 -4.91
C THR A 130 -6.12 -3.76 -3.75
N PRO A 131 -7.22 -4.52 -3.96
CA PRO A 131 -8.02 -5.03 -2.84
C PRO A 131 -7.28 -6.03 -1.93
N GLN A 132 -6.30 -6.76 -2.48
CA GLN A 132 -5.45 -7.64 -1.69
C GLN A 132 -4.36 -6.85 -0.96
N ALA A 133 -3.79 -5.83 -1.60
CA ALA A 133 -2.82 -4.93 -0.98
C ALA A 133 -3.41 -4.19 0.23
N VAL A 134 -4.65 -3.69 0.11
CA VAL A 134 -5.38 -3.09 1.23
C VAL A 134 -5.52 -4.07 2.39
N ARG A 135 -5.91 -5.33 2.12
CA ARG A 135 -6.01 -6.36 3.16
C ARG A 135 -4.67 -6.70 3.82
N VAL A 136 -3.57 -6.68 3.06
CA VAL A 136 -2.22 -6.87 3.61
C VAL A 136 -1.87 -5.74 4.58
N LEU A 137 -2.19 -4.49 4.24
CA LEU A 137 -1.93 -3.34 5.10
C LEU A 137 -2.78 -3.38 6.38
N ASP A 138 -4.05 -3.73 6.26
CA ASP A 138 -4.94 -3.95 7.41
C ASP A 138 -4.41 -5.07 8.32
N ALA A 139 -4.09 -6.24 7.76
CA ALA A 139 -3.53 -7.36 8.49
C ALA A 139 -2.15 -7.07 9.12
N ALA A 140 -1.39 -6.14 8.56
CA ALA A 140 -0.14 -5.64 9.15
C ALA A 140 -0.37 -4.64 10.30
N GLY A 141 -1.63 -4.35 10.64
CA GLY A 141 -2.03 -3.54 11.77
C GLY A 141 -2.08 -2.04 11.51
N PHE A 142 -2.17 -1.59 10.25
CA PHE A 142 -2.40 -0.18 9.95
C PHE A 142 -3.89 0.14 10.13
N PRO A 143 -4.28 0.99 11.12
CA PRO A 143 -5.68 1.36 11.34
C PRO A 143 -6.24 2.23 10.21
N TRP A 144 -5.38 2.94 9.47
CA TRP A 144 -5.75 3.77 8.33
C TRP A 144 -5.04 3.30 7.05
N VAL A 145 -5.84 3.08 5.99
CA VAL A 145 -5.35 2.76 4.65
C VAL A 145 -5.89 3.80 3.66
N LEU A 146 -5.03 4.70 3.20
CA LEU A 146 -5.36 5.67 2.16
C LEU A 146 -5.00 5.10 0.79
N VAL A 147 -5.90 5.18 -0.18
CA VAL A 147 -5.68 4.73 -1.56
C VAL A 147 -5.87 5.92 -2.49
N GLU A 148 -4.83 6.30 -3.22
CA GLU A 148 -4.86 7.41 -4.18
C GLU A 148 -4.80 6.89 -5.62
N THR A 149 -5.57 7.49 -6.54
CA THR A 149 -5.62 7.18 -7.99
C THR A 149 -5.56 8.41 -8.87
#